data_AF-A0A015YJI2-F1
#
_entry.id   AF-A0A015YJI2-F1
#
_cell.length_a   1.000
_cell.length_b   1.000
_cell.length_c   1.000
_cell.angle_alpha   90.00
_cell.angle_beta   90.00
_cell.angle_gamma   90.00
#
_symmetry.space_group_name_H-M   'P 1'
#
loop_
_entity.id
_entity.type
_entity.pdbx_description
1 polymer ?
#
loop_
_entity_poly.entity_id
_entity_poly.type
_entity_poly.pdbx_seq_one_letter_code
_entity_poly.pdbx_strand_id
1 'polypeptide(L)' 'MNNWKKKFIIIWTGQLFSILSSSIAQFSIVLWISLKTGSAEVLSFATIAALLPQALLGPFAGVFVDR' A
#
# COMPACT_ATOMS: atom_id res chain seq x y z
N MET A 1 34.30 -1.94 -12.82
CA MET A 1 33.18 -2.91 -12.88
C MET A 1 31.97 -2.34 -12.16
N ASN A 2 30.82 -2.29 -12.81
CA ASN A 2 29.62 -1.61 -12.32
C ASN A 2 29.05 -2.38 -11.11
N ASN A 3 28.94 -1.74 -9.93
CA ASN A 3 28.47 -2.36 -8.67
C ASN A 3 26.94 -2.56 -8.62
N TRP A 4 26.33 -2.91 -9.75
CA TRP A 4 24.87 -2.99 -9.91
C TRP A 4 24.23 -3.97 -8.92
N LYS A 5 24.91 -5.08 -8.61
CA LYS A 5 24.45 -6.07 -7.62
C LYS A 5 24.30 -5.45 -6.22
N LYS A 6 25.25 -4.62 -5.80
CA LYS A 6 25.20 -3.93 -4.50
C LYS A 6 24.05 -2.91 -4.46
N LYS A 7 23.89 -2.11 -5.53
CA LYS A 7 22.76 -1.15 -5.64
C LYS A 7 21.41 -1.88 -5.61
N PHE A 8 21.29 -2.97 -6.36
CA PHE A 8 20.09 -3.79 -6.40
C PHE A 8 19.72 -4.31 -5.02
N ILE A 9 20.67 -4.92 -4.29
CA ILE A 9 20.43 -5.46 -2.94
C ILE A 9 19.94 -4.37 -1.98
N ILE A 10 20.52 -3.17 -2.03
CA ILE A 10 20.10 -2.05 -1.18
C ILE A 10 18.65 -1.63 -1.48
N ILE A 11 18.32 -1.43 -2.76
CA ILE A 11 16.96 -1.03 -3.18
C ILE A 11 15.95 -2.13 -2.81
N TRP A 12 16.27 -3.38 -3.10
CA TRP A 12 15.37 -4.51 -2.81
C TRP A 12 15.13 -4.72 -1.32
N THR A 13 16.17 -4.57 -0.51
CA THR A 13 16.03 -4.68 0.95
C THR A 13 15.13 -3.56 1.48
N GLY A 14 15.34 -2.32 1.03
CA GLY A 14 14.46 -1.20 1.38
C GLY A 14 13.01 -1.45 0.94
N GLN A 15 12.81 -1.94 -0.28
CA GLN A 15 11.50 -2.25 -0.82
C GLN A 15 10.79 -3.35 -0.02
N LEU A 16 11.52 -4.41 0.38
CA LEU A 16 10.99 -5.49 1.20
C LEU A 16 10.44 -4.95 2.52
N PHE A 17 11.24 -4.16 3.25
CA PHE A 17 10.80 -3.59 4.52
C PHE A 17 9.66 -2.58 4.36
N SER A 18 9.66 -1.80 3.29
CA SER A 18 8.58 -0.85 2.98
C SER A 18 7.26 -1.58 2.73
N ILE A 19 7.26 -2.62 1.90
CA ILE A 19 6.06 -3.42 1.63
C ILE A 19 5.60 -4.16 2.88
N LEU A 20 6.53 -4.78 3.62
CA LEU A 20 6.21 -5.54 4.82
C LEU A 20 5.55 -4.65 5.89
N SER A 21 6.15 -3.51 6.20
CA SER A 21 5.61 -2.58 7.21
C SER A 21 4.26 -2.00 6.78
N SER A 22 4.10 -1.63 5.51
CA SER A 22 2.82 -1.16 4.97
C SER A 22 1.73 -2.23 5.09
N SER A 23 2.05 -3.49 4.78
CA SER A 23 1.11 -4.61 4.88
C SER A 23 0.66 -4.86 6.32
N ILE A 24 1.58 -4.79 7.28
CA ILE A 24 1.28 -4.91 8.72
C ILE A 24 0.36 -3.77 9.18
N ALA A 25 0.64 -2.53 8.79
CA ALA A 25 -0.18 -1.38 9.15
C ALA A 25 -1.59 -1.49 8.56
N GLN A 26 -1.70 -1.89 7.29
CA GLN A 26 -2.97 -2.05 6.60
C GLN A 26 -3.84 -3.15 7.25
N PHE A 27 -3.24 -4.29 7.61
CA PHE A 27 -3.90 -5.32 8.38
C PHE A 27 -4.34 -4.84 9.78
N SER A 28 -3.47 -4.10 10.47
CA SER A 28 -3.76 -3.56 11.81
C SER A 28 -4.94 -2.59 11.80
N ILE A 29 -5.08 -1.76 10.76
CA ILE A 29 -6.22 -0.85 10.59
C ILE A 29 -7.52 -1.65 10.47
N VAL A 30 -7.55 -2.68 9.62
CA VAL A 30 -8.73 -3.53 9.43
C VAL A 30 -9.12 -4.23 10.74
N LEU A 31 -8.15 -4.80 11.45
CA LEU A 31 -8.39 -5.41 12.77
C LEU A 31 -8.93 -4.40 13.78
N TRP A 32 -8.34 -3.21 13.85
CA TRP A 32 -8.74 -2.18 14.79
C TRP A 32 -10.18 -1.70 14.53
N ILE A 33 -10.56 -1.43 13.27
CA ILE A 33 -11.93 -1.05 12.92
C ILE A 33 -12.91 -2.17 13.29
N SER A 34 -12.54 -3.42 12.99
CA SER A 34 -13.35 -4.60 13.33
C SER A 34 -13.61 -4.68 14.83
N LEU A 35 -12.56 -4.57 15.66
CA LEU A 35 -12.67 -4.66 17.11
C LEU A 35 -13.39 -3.46 17.72
N LYS A 36 -13.19 -2.25 17.17
CA LYS A 36 -13.76 -1.02 17.74
C LYS A 36 -15.23 -0.85 17.43
N THR A 37 -15.67 -1.27 16.25
CA THR A 37 -17.03 -1.03 15.76
C THR A 37 -17.91 -2.27 15.73
N GLY A 38 -17.33 -3.46 15.56
CA GLY A 38 -18.06 -4.72 15.40
C GLY A 38 -18.99 -4.76 14.18
N SER A 39 -18.90 -3.77 13.27
CA SER A 39 -19.85 -3.61 12.16
C SER A 39 -19.18 -3.86 10.81
N ALA A 40 -19.78 -4.77 10.03
CA ALA A 40 -19.37 -5.06 8.66
C ALA A 40 -19.59 -3.87 7.70
N GLU A 41 -20.57 -3.00 7.99
CA GLU A 41 -20.86 -1.82 7.19
C GLU A 41 -19.71 -0.82 7.27
N VAL A 42 -19.19 -0.57 8.48
CA VAL A 42 -18.07 0.35 8.69
C VAL A 42 -16.79 -0.16 8.01
N LEU A 43 -16.54 -1.47 8.09
CA LEU A 43 -15.45 -2.13 7.35
C LEU A 43 -15.60 -1.97 5.84
N SER A 44 -16.81 -2.07 5.31
CA SER A 44 -17.09 -1.91 3.88
C SER A 44 -16.79 -0.48 3.43
N PHE A 45 -17.25 0.53 4.18
CA PHE A 45 -16.93 1.93 3.88
C PHE A 45 -15.44 2.24 4.00
N ALA A 46 -14.75 1.69 5.00
CA ALA A 46 -13.31 1.84 5.14
C ALA A 46 -12.55 1.24 3.95
N THR A 47 -13.00 0.08 3.46
CA THR A 47 -12.44 -0.58 2.28
C THR A 47 -12.68 0.24 1.01
N ILE A 48 -13.88 0.79 0.83
CA ILE A 48 -14.18 1.70 -0.30
C ILE A 48 -13.26 2.92 -0.23
N ALA A 49 -13.12 3.55 0.93
CA ALA A 49 -12.24 4.71 1.10
C ALA A 49 -10.77 4.38 0.79
N ALA A 50 -10.31 3.16 1.09
CA ALA A 50 -8.95 2.72 0.78
C ALA A 50 -8.73 2.46 -0.72
N LEU A 51 -9.72 1.94 -1.45
CA LEU A 51 -9.58 1.53 -2.85
C LEU A 51 -9.97 2.62 -3.85
N LEU A 52 -10.93 3.48 -3.50
CA LEU A 52 -11.53 4.45 -4.41
C LEU A 52 -10.49 5.43 -5.01
N PRO A 53 -9.55 6.01 -4.25
CA PRO A 53 -8.54 6.90 -4.83
C PRO A 53 -7.70 6.21 -5.90
N GLN A 54 -7.26 4.98 -5.65
CA GLN A 54 -6.46 4.21 -6.61
C GLN A 54 -7.29 3.84 -7.85
N ALA A 55 -8.56 3.48 -7.68
CA ALA A 55 -9.44 3.15 -8.81
C ALA A 55 -9.68 4.38 -9.72
N LEU A 56 -9.84 5.57 -9.14
CA LEU A 56 -10.08 6.80 -9.89
C LEU A 56 -8.81 7.38 -10.51
N LEU A 57 -7.71 7.41 -9.76
CA LEU A 57 -6.48 8.09 -10.18
C LEU A 57 -5.53 7.15 -10.94
N GLY A 58 -5.61 5.84 -10.71
CA GLY A 58 -4.73 4.82 -11.30
C GLY A 58 -4.64 4.88 -12.83
N PRO A 59 -5.76 5.00 -13.58
CA PRO A 59 -5.72 5.10 -15.05
C PRO A 59 -4.94 6.31 -15.57
N PHE A 60 -4.90 7.40 -14.80
CA PHE A 60 -4.22 8.64 -15.21
C PHE A 60 -2.79 8.73 -14.68
N ALA A 61 -2.50 8.07 -13.55
CA ALA A 61 -1.21 8.16 -12.87
C ALA A 61 -0.02 7.83 -13.78
N GLY A 62 -0.14 6.82 -14.66
CA GLY A 62 0.92 6.46 -15.60
C GLY A 62 1.29 7.61 -16.54
N VAL A 63 0.30 8.26 -17.16
CA VAL A 63 0.52 9.40 -18.07
C VAL A 63 1.19 10.57 -17.36
N PHE A 64 0.90 10.78 -16.07
CA PHE A 64 1.53 11.84 -15.27
C PHE A 64 2.95 11.49 -14.83
N VAL A 65 3.23 10.23 -14.51
CA VAL A 65 4.56 9.78 -14.04
C VAL A 65 5.55 9.63 -15.22
N ASP A 66 5.05 9.32 -16.41
CA ASP A 66 5.88 9.13 -17.62
C ASP A 66 6.33 10.45 -18.26
N ARG A 67 5.73 11.59 -17.89
CA ARG A 67 6.09 12.94 -18.38
C ARG A 67 7.12 13.61 -17.50
#